data_AF-A0AAW2E8D3-F1
#
_entry.id   AF-A0AAW2E8D3-F1
#
_cell.length_a   1.000
_cell.length_b   1.000
_cell.length_c   1.000
_cell.angle_alpha   90.00
_cell.angle_beta   90.00
_cell.angle_gamma   90.00
#
_symmetry.space_group_name_H-M   'P 1'
#
loop_
_entity.id
_entity.type
_entity.pdbx_description
1 polymer ?
#
loop_
_entity_poly.entity_id
_entity_poly.type
_entity_poly.pdbx_seq_one_letter_code
_entity_poly.pdbx_strand_id
1 'polypeptide(L)'
;MLGSIHPCKGRGYTNGNEHNQTYLDKAIEMDDTRDVYEEFIDNDGAEDNPDFLDEVEVENNVDASPNPNPNPEWFTSHTWDNIHDPSPSLESGLMCWRPGDEPSKGMLFKNKAAVQHALTMFSIGLNKKFKYTKSDPGRLVVKCTRCMSVASHYKVWDAKQKVVAAIYGDFDESYAELPQFLAALKDADPTTVTQLKCDSRGVLGTCTFNYAFWAFGPCIEGFKHCRPVISIDAMHLYGKYNRKLLIAMAMDANNEVYPLTFAVVESESKETWGWFLACLTRFVTDRTNLCIISDRHSRIKACSDDTTSANRVRKFEATLELIRNVKQVAHRYLEAENKQKWTLAHDGGRRYRAMTTNLSECFNEVLKGARSLPITTMVRFTFFKVNSYFDARRNLTLDQLEAGQEWCKYAMDKFEKNQAKAKDHMVTRMCAQARLYQVDTPGNPLSNGGGQHTHKVDLRGKTCTCRKWQAFKIPCSHVIAICAKYKHDAQQFIDPCYSVTRRYHSYEPVFQPLKDRLAWPEPEETRVVMPNPRLIRNKGRPKST
;
A
#
# COMPACT_ATOMS: atom_id res chain seq x y z
N MET A 1 -27.57 7.63 -65.17
CA MET A 1 -26.87 6.33 -65.26
C MET A 1 -27.18 5.58 -63.98
N LEU A 2 -28.30 4.85 -63.90
CA LEU A 2 -28.48 3.44 -64.29
C LEU A 2 -27.46 2.50 -63.63
N GLY A 3 -27.94 1.65 -62.73
CA GLY A 3 -27.21 0.56 -62.07
C GLY A 3 -28.05 -0.17 -61.02
N SER A 4 -28.92 -1.07 -61.48
CA SER A 4 -29.82 -1.96 -60.73
C SER A 4 -29.07 -3.14 -60.05
N ILE A 5 -29.44 -3.59 -58.83
CA ILE A 5 -30.23 -4.81 -58.47
C ILE A 5 -29.63 -6.13 -59.05
N HIS A 6 -29.18 -7.17 -58.30
CA HIS A 6 -29.94 -8.21 -57.54
C HIS A 6 -28.98 -9.25 -56.83
N PRO A 7 -29.44 -10.35 -56.16
CA PRO A 7 -28.86 -10.90 -54.91
C PRO A 7 -28.44 -12.40 -55.00
N CYS A 8 -28.11 -13.02 -53.85
CA CYS A 8 -28.46 -14.40 -53.40
C CYS A 8 -27.34 -15.19 -52.67
N LYS A 9 -27.65 -15.52 -51.40
CA LYS A 9 -27.59 -16.83 -50.71
C LYS A 9 -26.41 -17.80 -50.97
N GLY A 10 -25.83 -18.27 -49.86
CA GLY A 10 -25.82 -19.73 -49.58
C GLY A 10 -24.68 -20.30 -48.73
N ARG A 11 -25.08 -21.02 -47.67
CA ARG A 11 -24.42 -22.18 -46.98
C ARG A 11 -23.09 -21.86 -46.25
N GLY A 12 -22.77 -22.38 -45.07
CA GLY A 12 -23.25 -23.54 -44.31
C GLY A 12 -22.02 -24.35 -43.83
N TYR A 13 -22.12 -24.92 -42.62
CA TYR A 13 -21.30 -25.98 -42.01
C TYR A 13 -20.20 -25.64 -40.99
N THR A 14 -20.10 -26.63 -40.11
CA THR A 14 -19.65 -26.73 -38.72
C THR A 14 -18.38 -27.57 -38.60
N ASN A 15 -17.75 -27.46 -37.42
CA ASN A 15 -16.86 -28.42 -36.74
C ASN A 15 -15.40 -28.54 -37.19
N GLY A 16 -14.54 -28.63 -36.17
CA GLY A 16 -13.33 -29.46 -36.24
C GLY A 16 -12.10 -28.88 -35.57
N ASN A 17 -11.87 -29.29 -34.31
CA ASN A 17 -10.58 -29.38 -33.62
C ASN A 17 -9.35 -29.60 -34.54
N GLU A 18 -8.22 -28.91 -34.26
CA GLU A 18 -7.00 -29.47 -33.63
C GLU A 18 -5.74 -28.63 -33.93
N HIS A 19 -4.86 -28.54 -32.92
CA HIS A 19 -3.43 -28.21 -32.95
C HIS A 19 -2.95 -26.81 -33.40
N ASN A 20 -2.38 -26.06 -32.44
CA ASN A 20 -0.92 -25.87 -32.39
C ASN A 20 -0.47 -25.11 -31.13
N GLN A 21 0.33 -25.79 -30.31
CA GLN A 21 1.38 -25.16 -29.51
C GLN A 21 2.36 -24.46 -30.45
N THR A 22 2.74 -23.21 -30.18
CA THR A 22 4.14 -22.77 -29.98
C THR A 22 4.31 -21.24 -29.92
N TYR A 23 5.14 -20.82 -28.95
CA TYR A 23 5.98 -19.61 -28.88
C TYR A 23 5.35 -18.22 -29.14
N LEU A 24 5.17 -17.36 -28.13
CA LEU A 24 6.19 -16.41 -27.61
C LEU A 24 6.90 -15.58 -28.69
N ASP A 25 6.62 -14.27 -28.61
CA ASP A 25 7.53 -13.13 -28.82
C ASP A 25 7.36 -12.20 -30.05
N LYS A 26 7.39 -10.90 -29.69
CA LYS A 26 7.71 -9.66 -30.44
C LYS A 26 6.49 -8.91 -30.99
N ALA A 27 6.26 -7.62 -30.69
CA ALA A 27 7.10 -6.52 -30.17
C ALA A 27 6.16 -5.48 -29.49
N ILE A 28 6.45 -4.87 -28.33
CA ILE A 28 7.35 -3.72 -28.07
C ILE A 28 7.21 -2.58 -29.10
N GLU A 29 6.57 -1.47 -28.66
CA GLU A 29 7.04 -0.06 -28.65
C GLU A 29 5.82 0.86 -28.39
N MET A 30 5.68 1.35 -27.14
CA MET A 30 5.86 2.77 -26.75
C MET A 30 4.95 3.77 -27.48
N ASP A 31 4.02 4.41 -26.76
CA ASP A 31 4.13 5.86 -26.51
C ASP A 31 3.18 6.34 -25.38
N ASP A 32 3.68 7.33 -24.67
CA ASP A 32 3.13 8.11 -23.58
C ASP A 32 1.75 8.71 -23.88
N THR A 33 0.82 8.63 -22.92
CA THR A 33 0.08 9.82 -22.47
C THR A 33 -0.30 9.69 -21.00
N ARG A 34 0.28 10.61 -20.26
CA ARG A 34 0.18 10.86 -18.83
C ARG A 34 -0.98 11.82 -18.55
N ASP A 35 -1.59 11.66 -17.38
CA ASP A 35 -2.37 12.64 -16.58
C ASP A 35 -3.42 13.53 -17.27
N VAL A 36 -4.70 13.33 -16.92
CA VAL A 36 -5.61 14.45 -16.60
C VAL A 36 -6.46 14.09 -15.38
N TYR A 37 -6.09 14.65 -14.24
CA TYR A 37 -7.02 14.97 -13.16
C TYR A 37 -7.86 16.18 -13.59
N GLU A 38 -9.15 16.22 -13.27
CA GLU A 38 -9.79 17.48 -12.88
C GLU A 38 -10.56 17.29 -11.57
N GLU A 39 -10.14 18.12 -10.62
CA GLU A 39 -10.83 18.49 -9.39
C GLU A 39 -12.15 19.22 -9.71
N PHE A 40 -13.14 19.09 -8.82
CA PHE A 40 -14.07 20.18 -8.57
C PHE A 40 -14.06 20.45 -7.07
N ILE A 41 -13.21 21.41 -6.68
CA ILE A 41 -13.51 22.33 -5.60
C ILE A 41 -14.24 23.49 -6.27
N ASP A 42 -15.47 23.78 -5.86
CA ASP A 42 -16.01 25.13 -5.97
C ASP A 42 -16.07 25.73 -4.57
N ASN A 43 -15.49 26.93 -4.54
CA ASN A 43 -15.25 27.83 -3.44
C ASN A 43 -16.25 28.98 -3.60
N ASP A 44 -16.90 29.42 -2.52
CA ASP A 44 -17.56 30.73 -2.40
C ASP A 44 -17.31 31.18 -0.95
N GLY A 45 -16.26 31.97 -0.68
CA GLY A 45 -16.30 33.44 -0.54
C GLY A 45 -16.13 33.80 0.96
N ALA A 46 -15.35 34.79 1.41
CA ALA A 46 -14.73 35.96 0.78
C ALA A 46 -13.50 36.44 1.61
N GLU A 47 -12.60 37.11 0.89
CA GLU A 47 -11.77 38.30 1.25
C GLU A 47 -11.04 38.36 2.61
N ASP A 48 -9.70 38.29 2.57
CA ASP A 48 -8.83 39.48 2.65
C ASP A 48 -7.36 39.10 2.36
N ASN A 49 -6.71 39.93 1.54
CA ASN A 49 -5.32 39.83 1.05
C ASN A 49 -4.48 40.97 1.68
N PRO A 50 -3.17 41.05 1.41
CA PRO A 50 -2.02 40.32 1.97
C PRO A 50 -1.16 41.23 2.87
N ASP A 51 -0.07 40.71 3.45
CA ASP A 51 1.21 41.41 3.32
C ASP A 51 2.41 40.47 3.52
N PHE A 52 3.20 40.39 2.44
CA PHE A 52 4.64 40.15 2.32
C PHE A 52 5.38 39.40 3.43
N LEU A 53 5.98 38.25 3.09
CA LEU A 53 7.38 37.95 3.41
C LEU A 53 7.96 36.96 2.37
N ASP A 54 9.16 37.31 1.91
CA ASP A 54 9.86 36.82 0.72
C ASP A 54 10.03 35.30 0.59
N GLU A 55 9.98 34.86 -0.68
CA GLU A 55 10.34 33.53 -1.14
C GLU A 55 11.78 33.19 -0.77
N VAL A 56 11.96 32.27 0.18
CA VAL A 56 13.19 31.49 0.30
C VAL A 56 13.03 30.27 -0.59
N GLU A 57 13.70 30.27 -1.73
CA GLU A 57 13.83 29.09 -2.59
C GLU A 57 14.51 27.96 -1.80
N VAL A 58 13.73 26.93 -1.48
CA VAL A 58 14.21 25.71 -0.81
C VAL A 58 14.64 24.72 -1.89
N GLU A 59 15.95 24.42 -1.93
CA GLU A 59 16.52 23.35 -2.76
C GLU A 59 15.88 21.99 -2.44
N ASN A 60 15.25 21.38 -3.45
CA ASN A 60 14.72 20.02 -3.40
C ASN A 60 15.84 18.99 -3.13
N ASN A 61 15.94 18.52 -1.88
CA ASN A 61 16.88 17.48 -1.47
C ASN A 61 16.35 16.09 -1.87
N VAL A 62 16.64 15.65 -3.10
CA VAL A 62 16.15 14.39 -3.71
C VAL A 62 16.70 13.09 -3.06
N ASP A 63 17.30 13.15 -1.86
CA ASP A 63 17.82 11.98 -1.14
C ASP A 63 16.75 11.43 -0.15
N ALA A 64 15.50 11.32 -0.62
CA ALA A 64 14.28 10.98 0.12
C ALA A 64 14.35 9.64 0.88
N SER A 65 13.44 9.46 1.85
CA SER A 65 13.19 8.21 2.57
C SER A 65 13.13 7.01 1.61
N PRO A 66 13.70 5.84 1.97
CA PRO A 66 13.61 4.66 1.13
C PRO A 66 12.15 4.24 1.03
N ASN A 67 11.49 4.59 -0.06
CA ASN A 67 10.23 3.95 -0.40
C ASN A 67 10.51 2.46 -0.61
N PRO A 68 9.65 1.56 -0.11
CA PRO A 68 9.75 0.16 -0.47
C PRO A 68 9.75 0.04 -2.00
N ASN A 69 10.46 -0.95 -2.52
CA ASN A 69 10.34 -1.26 -3.96
C ASN A 69 8.86 -1.50 -4.27
N PRO A 70 8.36 -1.03 -5.43
CA PRO A 70 6.97 -1.27 -5.80
C PRO A 70 6.71 -2.76 -5.72
N ASN A 71 5.58 -3.12 -5.10
CA ASN A 71 5.14 -4.48 -5.10
C ASN A 71 5.04 -4.97 -6.56
N PRO A 72 5.32 -6.26 -6.85
CA PRO A 72 5.10 -6.81 -8.17
C PRO A 72 3.68 -6.47 -8.63
N GLU A 73 3.48 -6.07 -9.89
CA GLU A 73 2.16 -5.63 -10.35
C GLU A 73 1.08 -6.63 -10.00
N TRP A 74 1.31 -7.94 -10.18
CA TRP A 74 0.36 -9.00 -9.81
C TRP A 74 -0.07 -8.98 -8.32
N PHE A 75 0.78 -8.47 -7.44
CA PHE A 75 0.47 -8.34 -6.02
C PHE A 75 -0.56 -7.23 -5.76
N THR A 76 -0.49 -6.13 -6.51
CA THR A 76 -1.38 -4.96 -6.46
C THR A 76 -2.48 -4.95 -7.53
N SER A 77 -2.39 -5.76 -8.59
CA SER A 77 -3.24 -5.72 -9.79
C SER A 77 -4.45 -6.62 -9.70
N HIS A 78 -4.59 -7.43 -8.65
CA HIS A 78 -5.82 -8.15 -8.37
C HIS A 78 -6.74 -7.33 -7.46
N THR A 79 -6.95 -6.07 -7.83
CA THR A 79 -7.99 -5.20 -7.26
C THR A 79 -9.28 -5.38 -8.05
N TRP A 80 -10.42 -5.06 -7.40
CA TRP A 80 -11.77 -5.21 -7.97
C TRP A 80 -11.94 -4.52 -9.34
N ASP A 81 -11.08 -3.54 -9.65
CA ASP A 81 -11.12 -2.72 -10.85
C ASP A 81 -10.49 -3.39 -12.09
N ASN A 82 -9.78 -4.51 -11.94
CA ASN A 82 -9.09 -5.23 -13.03
C ASN A 82 -9.82 -6.49 -13.50
N ILE A 83 -11.10 -6.64 -13.18
CA ILE A 83 -11.96 -7.68 -13.74
C ILE A 83 -12.46 -7.18 -15.11
N HIS A 84 -12.10 -7.89 -16.18
CA HIS A 84 -12.51 -7.59 -17.55
C HIS A 84 -14.04 -7.44 -17.65
N ASP A 85 -14.52 -6.25 -18.03
CA ASP A 85 -15.92 -6.03 -18.44
C ASP A 85 -16.06 -6.47 -19.90
N PRO A 86 -16.89 -7.49 -20.22
CA PRO A 86 -17.10 -7.96 -21.58
C PRO A 86 -18.10 -7.09 -22.37
N SER A 87 -18.51 -5.94 -21.86
CA SER A 87 -19.48 -5.06 -22.53
C SER A 87 -18.87 -4.33 -23.73
N PRO A 88 -19.50 -4.36 -24.92
CA PRO A 88 -18.97 -3.69 -26.10
C PRO A 88 -19.09 -2.16 -25.97
N SER A 89 -18.03 -1.45 -26.34
CA SER A 89 -17.98 0.00 -26.48
C SER A 89 -18.95 0.48 -27.57
N LEU A 90 -19.86 1.40 -27.22
CA LEU A 90 -20.85 1.95 -28.15
C LEU A 90 -20.25 3.15 -28.90
N GLU A 91 -19.98 2.98 -30.20
CA GLU A 91 -19.56 4.09 -31.09
C GLU A 91 -20.72 5.04 -31.41
N SER A 92 -20.43 6.34 -31.41
CA SER A 92 -21.40 7.42 -31.65
C SER A 92 -21.52 7.78 -33.14
N GLY A 93 -22.68 7.49 -33.74
CA GLY A 93 -23.13 8.07 -35.01
C GLY A 93 -24.45 8.82 -34.84
N LEU A 94 -24.54 10.05 -35.34
CA LEU A 94 -25.78 10.84 -35.37
C LEU A 94 -26.80 10.18 -36.30
N MET A 95 -27.75 9.43 -35.73
CA MET A 95 -28.79 8.70 -36.46
C MET A 95 -30.14 9.45 -36.44
N CYS A 96 -30.83 9.49 -37.59
CA CYS A 96 -32.22 9.92 -37.67
C CYS A 96 -33.14 8.81 -37.16
N TRP A 97 -34.03 9.13 -36.21
CA TRP A 97 -34.94 8.16 -35.58
C TRP A 97 -35.99 7.61 -36.56
N ARG A 98 -36.26 6.29 -36.51
CA ARG A 98 -37.35 5.63 -37.23
C ARG A 98 -38.36 4.97 -36.27
N PRO A 99 -39.62 4.79 -36.68
CA PRO A 99 -40.62 4.11 -35.86
C PRO A 99 -40.18 2.68 -35.48
N GLY A 100 -39.87 2.47 -34.20
CA GLY A 100 -39.36 1.21 -33.65
C GLY A 100 -38.00 1.33 -32.94
N ASP A 101 -37.25 2.41 -33.18
CA ASP A 101 -35.93 2.63 -32.58
C ASP A 101 -36.04 3.15 -31.13
N GLU A 102 -35.11 2.75 -30.26
CA GLU A 102 -34.97 3.34 -28.91
C GLU A 102 -34.37 4.76 -28.99
N PRO A 103 -34.99 5.77 -28.36
CA PRO A 103 -34.52 7.15 -28.43
C PRO A 103 -33.23 7.36 -27.62
N SER A 104 -32.21 7.97 -28.24
CA SER A 104 -30.91 8.31 -27.63
C SER A 104 -30.56 9.80 -27.73
N LYS A 105 -29.59 10.25 -26.92
CA LYS A 105 -29.17 11.66 -26.87
C LYS A 105 -28.51 12.07 -28.18
N GLY A 106 -29.06 13.10 -28.84
CA GLY A 106 -28.54 13.64 -30.10
C GLY A 106 -29.31 13.23 -31.36
N MET A 107 -30.35 12.39 -31.24
CA MET A 107 -31.18 12.00 -32.39
C MET A 107 -31.97 13.17 -33.01
N LEU A 108 -32.06 13.15 -34.34
CA LEU A 108 -32.86 14.09 -35.13
C LEU A 108 -34.25 13.50 -35.45
N PHE A 109 -35.28 14.32 -35.29
CA PHE A 109 -36.67 13.95 -35.58
C PHE A 109 -37.26 14.86 -36.65
N LYS A 110 -38.03 14.25 -37.56
CA LYS A 110 -38.64 14.96 -38.70
C LYS A 110 -39.58 16.10 -38.29
N ASN A 111 -40.34 15.93 -37.22
CA ASN A 111 -41.28 16.94 -36.72
C ASN A 111 -41.67 16.69 -35.26
N LYS A 112 -42.36 17.66 -34.64
CA LYS A 112 -42.82 17.59 -33.24
C LYS A 112 -43.75 16.40 -32.96
N ALA A 113 -44.58 16.00 -33.92
CA ALA A 113 -45.47 14.85 -33.76
C ALA A 113 -44.70 13.53 -33.68
N ALA A 114 -43.62 13.39 -34.46
CA ALA A 114 -42.73 12.23 -34.41
C ALA A 114 -42.01 12.11 -33.06
N VAL A 115 -41.56 13.24 -32.49
CA VAL A 115 -40.98 13.28 -31.13
C VAL A 115 -42.00 12.83 -30.09
N GLN A 116 -43.24 13.35 -30.16
CA GLN A 116 -44.30 12.99 -29.22
C GLN A 116 -44.66 11.50 -29.32
N HIS A 117 -44.75 10.95 -30.53
CA HIS A 117 -45.05 9.54 -30.74
C HIS A 117 -43.94 8.62 -30.23
N ALA A 118 -42.67 8.92 -30.55
CA ALA A 118 -41.51 8.16 -30.09
C ALA A 118 -41.43 8.11 -28.55
N LEU A 119 -41.58 9.26 -27.90
CA LEU A 119 -41.53 9.36 -26.44
C LEU A 119 -42.74 8.68 -25.78
N THR A 120 -43.92 8.73 -26.41
CA THR A 120 -45.12 8.05 -25.88
C THR A 120 -44.95 6.54 -25.92
N MET A 121 -44.46 5.98 -27.02
CA MET A 121 -44.19 4.54 -27.13
C MET A 121 -43.08 4.09 -26.16
N PHE A 122 -42.00 4.88 -26.03
CA PHE A 122 -40.94 4.63 -25.06
C PHE A 122 -41.41 4.73 -23.60
N SER A 123 -42.32 5.67 -23.31
CA SER A 123 -42.96 5.84 -22.00
C SER A 123 -43.83 4.64 -21.62
N ILE A 124 -44.56 4.08 -22.59
CA ILE A 124 -45.42 2.91 -22.42
C ILE A 124 -44.56 1.65 -22.20
N GLY A 125 -43.49 1.46 -22.98
CA GLY A 125 -42.60 0.29 -22.85
C GLY A 125 -41.83 0.23 -21.52
N LEU A 126 -41.48 1.39 -20.93
CA LEU A 126 -40.73 1.47 -19.68
C LEU A 126 -41.58 1.81 -18.44
N ASN A 127 -42.90 1.96 -18.60
CA ASN A 127 -43.85 2.39 -17.56
C ASN A 127 -43.40 3.67 -16.83
N LYS A 128 -42.92 4.68 -17.57
CA LYS A 128 -42.38 5.96 -17.04
C LYS A 128 -43.08 7.16 -17.68
N LYS A 129 -43.24 8.28 -16.95
CA LYS A 129 -43.82 9.53 -17.47
C LYS A 129 -42.74 10.58 -17.76
N PHE A 130 -42.77 11.15 -18.96
CA PHE A 130 -41.87 12.22 -19.41
C PHE A 130 -42.67 13.51 -19.70
N LYS A 131 -42.05 14.67 -19.47
CA LYS A 131 -42.60 15.99 -19.83
C LYS A 131 -41.61 16.67 -20.78
N TYR A 132 -42.08 17.25 -21.86
CA TYR A 132 -41.22 18.00 -22.78
C TYR A 132 -41.48 19.51 -22.65
N THR A 133 -40.42 20.27 -22.89
CA THR A 133 -40.41 21.73 -22.89
C THR A 133 -39.72 22.21 -24.17
N LYS A 134 -40.26 23.26 -24.79
CA LYS A 134 -39.62 23.89 -25.96
C LYS A 134 -38.37 24.62 -25.49
N SER A 135 -37.21 24.29 -26.07
CA SER A 135 -35.96 25.01 -25.80
C SER A 135 -35.81 26.19 -26.77
N ASP A 136 -36.09 25.95 -28.05
CA ASP A 136 -36.17 26.97 -29.11
C ASP A 136 -37.08 26.45 -30.27
N PRO A 137 -37.29 27.19 -31.39
CA PRO A 137 -38.14 26.75 -32.50
C PRO A 137 -37.72 25.44 -33.19
N GLY A 138 -36.44 25.05 -33.11
CA GLY A 138 -35.86 23.86 -33.73
C GLY A 138 -35.43 22.76 -32.75
N ARG A 139 -35.42 23.00 -31.43
CA ARG A 139 -34.97 22.04 -30.40
C ARG A 139 -35.98 21.84 -29.28
N LEU A 140 -36.27 20.57 -28.96
CA LEU A 140 -37.11 20.16 -27.84
C LEU A 140 -36.23 19.50 -26.77
N VAL A 141 -36.42 19.88 -25.50
CA VAL A 141 -35.77 19.24 -24.36
C VAL A 141 -36.81 18.42 -23.61
N VAL A 142 -36.51 17.14 -23.42
CA VAL A 142 -37.40 16.18 -22.75
C VAL A 142 -36.83 15.90 -21.37
N LYS A 143 -37.61 16.13 -20.32
CA LYS A 143 -37.23 15.87 -18.93
C LYS A 143 -38.11 14.78 -18.33
N CYS A 144 -37.48 13.72 -17.87
CA CYS A 144 -38.11 12.63 -17.13
C CYS A 144 -38.55 13.16 -15.76
N THR A 145 -39.85 13.14 -15.45
CA THR A 145 -40.39 13.75 -14.21
C THR A 145 -40.41 12.77 -13.03
N ARG A 146 -40.23 11.47 -13.27
CA ARG A 146 -40.03 10.44 -12.24
C ARG A 146 -38.99 9.41 -12.71
N CYS A 147 -37.79 9.87 -13.04
CA CYS A 147 -36.66 8.96 -13.10
C CYS A 147 -36.31 8.62 -11.66
N MET A 148 -36.30 7.31 -11.32
CA MET A 148 -35.82 6.86 -10.02
C MET A 148 -34.50 7.54 -9.74
N SER A 149 -34.43 8.20 -8.58
CA SER A 149 -33.24 8.77 -7.99
C SER A 149 -32.02 7.89 -8.27
N VAL A 150 -30.89 8.49 -8.66
CA VAL A 150 -29.56 7.90 -8.46
C VAL A 150 -29.59 7.16 -7.12
N ALA A 151 -29.38 5.84 -7.13
CA ALA A 151 -29.44 5.04 -5.91
C ALA A 151 -28.54 5.73 -4.89
N SER A 152 -29.07 6.02 -3.68
CA SER A 152 -28.26 6.70 -2.68
C SER A 152 -27.00 5.89 -2.42
N HIS A 153 -25.89 6.55 -2.10
CA HIS A 153 -24.63 5.87 -1.78
C HIS A 153 -24.83 4.73 -0.77
N TYR A 154 -25.74 4.92 0.20
CA TYR A 154 -26.13 3.87 1.13
C TYR A 154 -26.78 2.66 0.46
N LYS A 155 -27.71 2.85 -0.49
CA LYS A 155 -28.34 1.75 -1.24
C LYS A 155 -27.32 0.99 -2.09
N VAL A 156 -26.35 1.68 -2.70
CA VAL A 156 -25.26 1.05 -3.47
C VAL A 156 -24.34 0.26 -2.54
N TRP A 157 -23.93 0.85 -1.41
CA TRP A 157 -23.13 0.17 -0.40
C TRP A 157 -23.86 -1.05 0.18
N ASP A 158 -25.14 -0.92 0.53
CA ASP A 158 -25.99 -2.00 1.06
C ASP A 158 -26.15 -3.15 0.04
N ALA A 159 -26.37 -2.83 -1.24
CA ALA A 159 -26.38 -3.82 -2.32
C ALA A 159 -25.03 -4.53 -2.45
N LYS A 160 -23.91 -3.79 -2.40
CA LYS A 160 -22.56 -4.37 -2.37
C LYS A 160 -22.38 -5.31 -1.18
N GLN A 161 -22.79 -4.93 0.03
CA GLN A 161 -22.68 -5.80 1.20
C GLN A 161 -23.51 -7.09 1.05
N LYS A 162 -24.72 -7.00 0.47
CA LYS A 162 -25.56 -8.18 0.20
C LYS A 162 -24.93 -9.12 -0.81
N VAL A 163 -24.33 -8.59 -1.88
CA VAL A 163 -23.59 -9.40 -2.86
C VAL A 163 -22.37 -10.05 -2.23
N VAL A 164 -21.59 -9.30 -1.44
CA VAL A 164 -20.45 -9.85 -0.69
C VAL A 164 -20.90 -10.98 0.22
N ALA A 165 -22.00 -10.80 0.97
CA ALA A 165 -22.54 -11.85 1.84
C ALA A 165 -22.99 -13.09 1.05
N ALA A 166 -23.59 -12.90 -0.13
CA ALA A 166 -24.01 -14.01 -0.99
C ALA A 166 -22.83 -14.82 -1.55
N ILE A 167 -21.68 -14.18 -1.78
CA ILE A 167 -20.48 -14.84 -2.32
C ILE A 167 -19.61 -15.45 -1.21
N TYR A 168 -19.44 -14.73 -0.10
CA TYR A 168 -18.41 -15.01 0.91
C TYR A 168 -18.96 -15.44 2.27
N GLY A 169 -20.28 -15.54 2.41
CA GLY A 169 -20.95 -15.86 3.67
C GLY A 169 -21.44 -14.62 4.43
N ASP A 170 -22.40 -14.83 5.33
CA ASP A 170 -23.00 -13.74 6.09
C ASP A 170 -22.02 -13.10 7.09
N PHE A 171 -22.18 -11.80 7.32
CA PHE A 171 -21.31 -11.04 8.22
C PHE A 171 -21.44 -11.50 9.68
N ASP A 172 -22.62 -11.91 10.13
CA ASP A 172 -22.86 -12.32 11.51
C ASP A 172 -22.41 -13.77 11.71
N GLU A 173 -22.77 -14.66 10.77
CA GLU A 173 -22.31 -16.06 10.75
C GLU A 173 -20.78 -16.16 10.71
N SER A 174 -20.12 -15.22 10.02
CA SER A 174 -18.65 -15.22 9.97
C SER A 174 -18.00 -15.07 11.34
N TYR A 175 -18.64 -14.43 12.33
CA TYR A 175 -18.09 -14.39 13.70
C TYR A 175 -18.18 -15.76 14.36
N ALA A 176 -19.27 -16.49 14.15
CA ALA A 176 -19.44 -17.83 14.70
C ALA A 176 -18.47 -18.85 14.09
N GLU A 177 -18.09 -18.68 12.81
CA GLU A 177 -17.09 -19.53 12.14
C GLU A 177 -15.64 -19.22 12.60
N LEU A 178 -15.38 -17.98 13.04
CA LEU A 178 -14.02 -17.50 13.28
C LEU A 178 -13.20 -18.39 14.23
N PRO A 179 -13.70 -18.83 15.41
CA PRO A 179 -12.92 -19.69 16.31
C PRO A 179 -12.46 -20.97 15.62
N GLN A 180 -13.35 -21.62 14.86
CA GLN A 180 -13.05 -22.87 14.18
C GLN A 180 -11.97 -22.66 13.09
N PHE A 181 -12.07 -21.56 12.33
CA PHE A 181 -11.03 -21.24 11.35
C PHE A 181 -9.69 -20.90 11.98
N LEU A 182 -9.67 -20.16 13.10
CA LEU A 182 -8.43 -19.87 13.85
C LEU A 182 -7.80 -21.14 14.44
N ALA A 183 -8.61 -22.13 14.83
CA ALA A 183 -8.15 -23.44 15.29
C ALA A 183 -7.56 -24.26 14.12
N ALA A 184 -8.18 -24.22 12.95
CA ALA A 184 -7.66 -24.85 11.74
C ALA A 184 -6.29 -24.30 11.32
N LEU A 185 -6.07 -22.98 11.46
CA LEU A 185 -4.76 -22.37 11.21
C LEU A 185 -3.67 -22.90 12.16
N LYS A 186 -4.00 -23.06 13.45
CA LYS A 186 -3.09 -23.63 14.46
C LYS A 186 -2.83 -25.12 14.26
N ASP A 187 -3.83 -25.87 13.80
CA ASP A 187 -3.69 -27.30 13.51
C ASP A 187 -2.84 -27.56 12.28
N ALA A 188 -2.97 -26.74 11.24
CA ALA A 188 -2.11 -26.81 10.07
C ALA A 188 -0.66 -26.44 10.40
N ASP A 189 -0.45 -25.44 11.26
CA ASP A 189 0.87 -25.04 11.73
C ASP A 189 0.84 -24.64 13.22
N PRO A 190 1.36 -25.49 14.13
CA PRO A 190 1.40 -25.21 15.57
C PRO A 190 2.19 -23.96 15.96
N THR A 191 3.04 -23.43 15.06
CA THR A 191 3.78 -22.18 15.27
C THR A 191 2.96 -20.94 14.90
N THR A 192 1.82 -21.11 14.24
CA THR A 192 0.86 -20.01 14.00
C THR A 192 0.21 -19.58 15.31
N VAL A 193 0.25 -18.28 15.56
CA VAL A 193 -0.34 -17.68 16.75
C VAL A 193 -1.67 -17.06 16.39
N THR A 194 -2.71 -17.43 17.13
CA THR A 194 -4.02 -16.77 17.11
C THR A 194 -4.45 -16.43 18.53
N GLN A 195 -5.07 -15.26 18.71
CA GLN A 195 -5.65 -14.83 19.98
C GLN A 195 -7.04 -14.27 19.70
N LEU A 196 -8.05 -14.82 20.38
CA LEU A 196 -9.44 -14.36 20.30
C LEU A 196 -9.87 -13.89 21.68
N LYS A 197 -10.34 -12.64 21.78
CA LYS A 197 -10.89 -12.07 23.00
C LYS A 197 -12.37 -11.82 22.82
N CYS A 198 -13.17 -12.43 23.70
CA CYS A 198 -14.62 -12.28 23.74
C CYS A 198 -15.09 -11.99 25.17
N ASP A 199 -16.15 -11.19 25.30
CA ASP A 199 -16.81 -10.93 26.59
C ASP A 199 -18.06 -11.78 26.76
N SER A 200 -18.30 -12.27 27.98
CA SER A 200 -19.58 -12.89 28.34
C SER A 200 -20.65 -11.81 28.45
N ARG A 201 -21.64 -11.77 27.55
CA ARG A 201 -22.79 -10.86 27.66
C ARG A 201 -24.11 -11.56 27.34
N GLY A 202 -25.02 -11.52 28.30
CA GLY A 202 -26.47 -11.62 28.10
C GLY A 202 -27.06 -13.01 27.87
N VAL A 203 -26.56 -13.77 26.88
CA VAL A 203 -27.19 -15.03 26.43
C VAL A 203 -26.29 -16.23 26.72
N LEU A 204 -26.84 -17.22 27.43
CA LEU A 204 -26.16 -18.47 27.75
C LEU A 204 -25.67 -19.16 26.46
N GLY A 205 -24.41 -19.59 26.45
CA GLY A 205 -23.81 -20.25 25.27
C GLY A 205 -23.28 -19.31 24.19
N THR A 206 -23.36 -17.98 24.37
CA THR A 206 -22.79 -17.00 23.43
C THR A 206 -21.78 -16.07 24.10
N CYS A 207 -20.93 -15.43 23.28
CA CYS A 207 -20.02 -14.38 23.72
C CYS A 207 -19.92 -13.27 22.67
N THR A 208 -19.58 -12.06 23.09
CA THR A 208 -19.43 -10.91 22.18
C THR A 208 -17.97 -10.77 21.77
N PHE A 209 -17.70 -10.73 20.47
CA PHE A 209 -16.38 -10.49 19.91
C PHE A 209 -15.86 -9.10 20.28
N ASN A 210 -14.63 -9.05 20.84
CA ASN A 210 -13.87 -7.82 21.05
C ASN A 210 -12.74 -7.68 20.03
N TYR A 211 -11.74 -8.56 20.12
CA TYR A 211 -10.52 -8.49 19.31
C TYR A 211 -10.11 -9.88 18.81
N ALA A 212 -9.52 -9.94 17.62
CA ALA A 212 -8.79 -11.12 17.15
C ALA A 212 -7.44 -10.69 16.60
N PHE A 213 -6.39 -11.46 16.92
CA PHE A 213 -5.03 -11.28 16.44
C PHE A 213 -4.55 -12.58 15.81
N TRP A 214 -3.81 -12.48 14.73
CA TRP A 214 -3.13 -13.61 14.13
C TRP A 214 -1.76 -13.24 13.54
N ALA A 215 -0.82 -14.16 13.67
CA ALA A 215 0.50 -14.12 13.07
C ALA A 215 0.83 -15.54 12.58
N PHE A 216 1.09 -15.68 11.28
CA PHE A 216 1.34 -17.00 10.69
C PHE A 216 2.75 -17.47 11.05
N GLY A 217 2.88 -18.75 11.38
CA GLY A 217 4.15 -19.40 11.73
C GLY A 217 5.30 -19.06 10.77
N PRO A 218 5.09 -19.18 9.44
CA PRO A 218 6.11 -18.83 8.45
C PRO A 218 6.56 -17.37 8.51
N CYS A 219 5.65 -16.44 8.81
CA CYS A 219 5.98 -15.02 8.96
C CYS A 219 6.78 -14.74 10.24
N ILE A 220 6.46 -15.42 11.33
CA ILE A 220 7.20 -15.29 12.60
C ILE A 220 8.63 -15.80 12.43
N GLU A 221 8.79 -16.99 11.82
CA GLU A 221 10.10 -17.60 11.64
C GLU A 221 10.97 -16.78 10.67
N GLY A 222 10.43 -16.42 9.51
CA GLY A 222 11.17 -15.67 8.50
C GLY A 222 11.54 -14.24 8.94
N PHE A 223 10.76 -13.61 9.83
CA PHE A 223 11.09 -12.28 10.35
C PHE A 223 12.43 -12.22 11.09
N LYS A 224 12.94 -13.34 11.62
CA LYS A 224 14.29 -13.41 12.22
C LYS A 224 15.40 -13.00 11.24
N HIS A 225 15.16 -13.18 9.94
CA HIS A 225 16.11 -12.86 8.87
C HIS A 225 15.88 -11.46 8.26
N CYS A 226 14.72 -10.87 8.53
CA CYS A 226 14.38 -9.50 8.14
C CYS A 226 15.13 -8.44 8.95
N ARG A 227 15.15 -7.20 8.43
CA ARG A 227 15.67 -6.04 9.16
C ARG A 227 14.84 -5.82 10.43
N PRO A 228 15.46 -5.38 11.56
CA PRO A 228 14.79 -5.18 12.84
C PRO A 228 13.93 -3.90 12.85
N VAL A 229 13.12 -3.69 11.83
CA VAL A 229 12.23 -2.54 11.67
C VAL A 229 10.82 -3.04 11.36
N ILE A 230 9.85 -2.59 12.14
CA ILE A 230 8.43 -2.88 11.94
C ILE A 230 7.69 -1.57 11.72
N SER A 231 6.92 -1.50 10.65
CA SER A 231 5.90 -0.47 10.43
C SER A 231 4.56 -0.99 10.94
N ILE A 232 3.85 -0.18 11.73
CA ILE A 232 2.51 -0.48 12.21
C ILE A 232 1.52 0.57 11.71
N ASP A 233 0.32 0.13 11.39
CA ASP A 233 -0.75 1.01 10.91
C ASP A 233 -2.14 0.42 11.16
N ALA A 234 -3.16 1.25 11.00
CA ALA A 234 -4.56 0.88 11.13
C ALA A 234 -5.36 1.34 9.92
N MET A 235 -6.21 0.45 9.40
CA MET A 235 -7.17 0.78 8.35
C MET A 235 -8.62 0.55 8.81
N HIS A 236 -9.54 1.33 8.28
CA HIS A 236 -10.97 1.10 8.46
C HIS A 236 -11.46 -0.11 7.66
N LEU A 237 -12.25 -0.97 8.29
CA LEU A 237 -13.00 -2.03 7.61
C LEU A 237 -14.35 -1.49 7.13
N TYR A 238 -14.74 -1.79 5.90
CA TYR A 238 -15.94 -1.28 5.23
C TYR A 238 -17.14 -2.25 5.22
N GLY A 239 -17.03 -3.37 5.94
CA GLY A 239 -18.12 -4.32 6.15
C GLY A 239 -19.26 -3.79 7.02
N LYS A 240 -20.22 -4.66 7.38
CA LYS A 240 -21.40 -4.35 8.23
C LYS A 240 -21.04 -3.67 9.57
N TYR A 241 -19.91 -4.03 10.16
CA TYR A 241 -19.45 -3.55 11.47
C TYR A 241 -18.33 -2.52 11.34
N ASN A 242 -18.43 -1.41 12.08
CA ASN A 242 -17.40 -0.38 12.14
C ASN A 242 -16.22 -0.87 12.99
N ARG A 243 -15.26 -1.50 12.33
CA ARG A 243 -14.05 -2.05 12.95
C ARG A 243 -12.79 -1.52 12.28
N LYS A 244 -11.65 -1.77 12.92
CA LYS A 244 -10.32 -1.42 12.44
C LYS A 244 -9.50 -2.69 12.26
N LEU A 245 -8.70 -2.72 11.21
CA LEU A 245 -7.66 -3.72 11.02
C LEU A 245 -6.31 -3.07 11.30
N LEU A 246 -5.67 -3.53 12.37
CA LEU A 246 -4.29 -3.20 12.69
C LEU A 246 -3.37 -4.16 11.95
N ILE A 247 -2.30 -3.64 11.38
CA ILE A 247 -1.29 -4.45 10.70
C ILE A 247 0.11 -4.09 11.20
N ALA A 248 0.99 -5.09 11.21
CA ALA A 248 2.41 -4.89 11.34
C ALA A 248 3.11 -5.49 10.11
N MET A 249 4.03 -4.72 9.55
CA MET A 249 4.80 -5.04 8.37
C MET A 249 6.28 -4.86 8.68
N ALA A 250 7.12 -5.77 8.22
CA ALA A 250 8.57 -5.66 8.29
C ALA A 250 9.18 -5.33 6.93
N MET A 251 10.51 -5.30 6.89
CA MET A 251 11.31 -5.15 5.68
C MET A 251 12.25 -6.32 5.50
N ASP A 252 12.21 -6.91 4.31
CA ASP A 252 13.21 -7.91 3.92
C ASP A 252 14.55 -7.25 3.54
N ALA A 253 15.48 -8.11 3.12
CA ALA A 253 16.83 -7.75 2.70
C ALA A 253 16.88 -6.92 1.40
N ASN A 254 15.84 -6.90 0.57
CA ASN A 254 15.80 -6.14 -0.68
C ASN A 254 14.93 -4.89 -0.61
N ASN A 255 14.60 -4.43 0.61
CA ASN A 255 13.73 -3.26 0.80
C ASN A 255 12.32 -3.46 0.24
N GLU A 256 11.79 -4.68 0.34
CA GLU A 256 10.41 -5.01 0.05
C GLU A 256 9.61 -5.25 1.33
N VAL A 257 8.29 -5.09 1.23
CA VAL A 257 7.37 -5.25 2.36
C VAL A 257 7.25 -6.71 2.76
N TYR A 258 7.30 -6.97 4.07
CA TYR A 258 7.18 -8.31 4.63
C TYR A 258 5.98 -8.37 5.57
N PRO A 259 4.88 -9.09 5.23
CA PRO A 259 3.73 -9.23 6.11
C PRO A 259 4.10 -9.95 7.41
N LEU A 260 3.75 -9.37 8.56
CA LEU A 260 4.15 -9.93 9.85
C LEU A 260 2.95 -10.38 10.70
N THR A 261 2.03 -9.47 11.02
CA THR A 261 0.85 -9.81 11.84
C THR A 261 -0.30 -8.84 11.63
N PHE A 262 -1.50 -9.29 12.01
CA PHE A 262 -2.77 -8.63 11.78
C PHE A 262 -3.64 -8.71 13.02
N ALA A 263 -4.50 -7.70 13.24
CA ALA A 263 -5.52 -7.77 14.26
C ALA A 263 -6.79 -6.99 13.88
N VAL A 264 -7.96 -7.58 14.14
CA VAL A 264 -9.23 -6.88 14.05
C VAL A 264 -9.63 -6.39 15.42
N VAL A 265 -9.85 -5.08 15.52
CA VAL A 265 -10.23 -4.42 16.77
C VAL A 265 -11.48 -3.55 16.62
N GLU A 266 -12.13 -3.26 17.75
CA GLU A 266 -13.29 -2.37 17.81
C GLU A 266 -12.95 -0.92 17.46
N SER A 267 -11.84 -0.39 18.00
CA SER A 267 -11.42 0.99 17.79
C SER A 267 -9.91 1.15 17.94
N GLU A 268 -9.36 2.26 17.46
CA GLU A 268 -7.99 2.68 17.74
C GLU A 268 -7.96 3.43 19.06
N SER A 269 -7.69 2.70 20.15
CA SER A 269 -7.59 3.24 21.49
C SER A 269 -6.23 2.86 22.09
N LYS A 270 -5.86 3.50 23.20
CA LYS A 270 -4.64 3.14 23.93
C LYS A 270 -4.66 1.68 24.38
N GLU A 271 -5.83 1.16 24.74
CA GLU A 271 -6.01 -0.23 25.15
C GLU A 271 -5.79 -1.20 23.99
N THR A 272 -6.39 -0.93 22.81
CA THR A 272 -6.28 -1.84 21.66
C THR A 272 -4.86 -1.86 21.08
N TRP A 273 -4.21 -0.70 20.98
CA TRP A 273 -2.79 -0.63 20.60
C TRP A 273 -1.88 -1.26 21.65
N GLY A 274 -2.13 -1.04 22.94
CA GLY A 274 -1.37 -1.67 24.03
C GLY A 274 -1.47 -3.21 23.98
N TRP A 275 -2.67 -3.74 23.72
CA TRP A 275 -2.89 -5.16 23.54
C TRP A 275 -2.21 -5.71 22.28
N PHE A 276 -2.31 -5.02 21.14
CA PHE A 276 -1.64 -5.42 19.89
C PHE A 276 -0.11 -5.48 20.04
N LEU A 277 0.49 -4.46 20.66
CA LEU A 277 1.93 -4.42 20.93
C LEU A 277 2.36 -5.49 21.94
N ALA A 278 1.52 -5.80 22.93
CA ALA A 278 1.76 -6.91 23.85
C ALA A 278 1.74 -8.27 23.12
N CYS A 279 0.81 -8.47 22.18
CA CYS A 279 0.81 -9.65 21.32
C CYS A 279 2.06 -9.73 20.45
N LEU A 280 2.45 -8.63 19.80
CA LEU A 280 3.66 -8.55 18.97
C LEU A 280 4.92 -8.94 19.77
N THR A 281 5.10 -8.34 20.94
CA THR A 281 6.29 -8.59 21.80
C THR A 281 6.29 -9.96 22.47
N ARG A 282 5.12 -10.51 22.80
CA ARG A 282 5.02 -11.82 23.46
C ARG A 282 5.15 -12.98 22.49
N PHE A 283 4.56 -12.86 21.30
CA PHE A 283 4.32 -14.00 20.42
C PHE A 283 5.06 -13.93 19.08
N VAL A 284 5.46 -12.73 18.62
CA VAL A 284 6.05 -12.57 17.28
C VAL A 284 7.55 -12.38 17.36
N THR A 285 8.07 -11.61 18.33
CA THR A 285 9.51 -11.38 18.41
C THR A 285 9.99 -10.97 19.80
N ASP A 286 11.13 -11.53 20.20
CA ASP A 286 11.90 -11.20 21.41
C ASP A 286 13.14 -10.33 21.09
N ARG A 287 13.29 -9.85 19.85
CA ARG A 287 14.44 -9.06 19.40
C ARG A 287 14.54 -7.75 20.18
N THR A 288 15.66 -7.55 20.88
CA THR A 288 15.93 -6.38 21.72
C THR A 288 16.34 -5.12 20.95
N ASN A 289 16.71 -5.26 19.68
CA ASN A 289 17.15 -4.15 18.81
C ASN A 289 16.08 -3.68 17.80
N LEU A 290 14.81 -3.89 18.13
CA LEU A 290 13.67 -3.59 17.28
C LEU A 290 13.35 -2.08 17.22
N CYS A 291 13.08 -1.58 16.01
CA CYS A 291 12.54 -0.25 15.79
C CYS A 291 11.09 -0.35 15.28
N ILE A 292 10.15 0.28 15.99
CA ILE A 292 8.75 0.37 15.55
C ILE A 292 8.51 1.77 14.97
N ILE A 293 7.90 1.81 13.80
CA ILE A 293 7.50 3.01 13.08
C ILE A 293 5.98 3.02 13.02
N SER A 294 5.38 4.08 13.52
CA SER A 294 3.94 4.31 13.45
C SER A 294 3.67 5.64 12.76
N ASP A 295 2.41 5.84 12.42
CA ASP A 295 1.97 7.03 11.70
C ASP A 295 2.28 8.32 12.47
N ARG A 296 2.67 9.39 11.76
CA ARG A 296 3.13 10.62 12.42
C ARG A 296 1.97 11.25 13.18
N HIS A 297 2.17 11.50 14.48
CA HIS A 297 1.25 12.34 15.24
C HIS A 297 1.13 13.72 14.55
N SER A 298 -0.08 14.29 14.46
CA SER A 298 -0.37 15.51 13.69
C SER A 298 0.55 16.70 14.02
N ARG A 299 1.03 16.77 15.26
CA ARG A 299 2.00 17.79 15.72
C ARG A 299 3.42 17.63 15.15
N ILE A 300 3.83 16.42 14.78
CA ILE A 300 5.12 16.10 14.15
C ILE A 300 5.06 16.33 12.63
N LYS A 301 3.87 16.18 12.02
CA LYS A 301 3.65 16.49 10.59
C LYS A 301 3.95 17.97 10.24
N ALA A 302 3.85 18.88 11.22
CA ALA A 302 4.15 20.30 11.05
C ALA A 302 5.65 20.65 11.01
N CYS A 303 6.54 19.67 11.20
CA CYS A 303 7.99 19.88 11.07
C CYS A 303 8.41 19.57 9.63
N SER A 304 9.25 20.43 9.03
CA SER A 304 9.82 20.16 7.69
C SER A 304 10.48 18.78 7.67
N ASP A 305 10.22 18.01 6.60
CA ASP A 305 10.81 16.70 6.34
C ASP A 305 12.36 16.76 6.41
N ASP A 306 12.97 17.91 6.14
CA ASP A 306 14.43 18.11 6.21
C ASP A 306 14.98 17.95 7.63
N THR A 307 14.22 18.36 8.65
CA THR A 307 14.66 18.24 10.06
C THR A 307 14.73 16.78 10.49
N THR A 308 13.69 16.02 10.17
CA THR A 308 13.56 14.62 10.62
C THR A 308 14.43 13.68 9.78
N SER A 309 14.62 13.99 8.49
CA SER A 309 15.41 13.20 7.54
C SER A 309 16.91 13.57 7.52
N ALA A 310 17.32 14.62 8.25
CA ALA A 310 18.71 15.01 8.37
C ALA A 310 19.56 13.87 8.96
N ASN A 311 20.49 13.36 8.16
CA ASN A 311 21.43 12.31 8.60
C ASN A 311 22.64 12.88 9.37
N ARG A 312 22.91 14.20 9.26
CA ARG A 312 24.03 14.89 9.92
C ARG A 312 23.50 15.71 11.09
N VAL A 313 24.11 15.55 12.27
CA VAL A 313 23.76 16.32 13.49
C VAL A 313 23.81 17.82 13.24
N ARG A 314 24.85 18.34 12.55
CA ARG A 314 24.94 19.77 12.21
C ARG A 314 23.77 20.28 11.34
N LYS A 315 23.31 19.46 10.39
CA LYS A 315 22.15 19.83 9.55
C LYS A 315 20.88 19.85 10.39
N PHE A 316 20.70 18.84 11.23
CA PHE A 316 19.59 18.77 12.16
C PHE A 316 19.55 19.99 13.11
N GLU A 317 20.68 20.33 13.74
CA GLU A 317 20.79 21.49 14.64
C GLU A 317 20.49 22.81 13.92
N ALA A 318 21.02 22.99 12.70
CA ALA A 318 20.72 24.18 11.90
C ALA A 318 19.23 24.30 11.58
N THR A 319 18.57 23.21 11.16
CA THR A 319 17.13 23.23 10.89
C THR A 319 16.29 23.40 12.16
N LEU A 320 16.72 22.83 13.29
CA LEU A 320 16.04 23.02 14.58
C LEU A 320 16.11 24.48 15.04
N GLU A 321 17.24 25.16 14.82
CA GLU A 321 17.39 26.60 15.11
C GLU A 321 16.52 27.47 14.17
N LEU A 322 16.37 27.09 12.90
CA LEU A 322 15.39 27.74 12.01
C LEU A 322 13.96 27.59 12.56
N ILE A 323 13.57 26.40 13.04
CA ILE A 323 12.27 26.19 13.67
C ILE A 323 12.11 27.05 14.93
N ARG A 324 13.18 27.24 15.71
CA ARG A 324 13.18 28.13 16.88
C ARG A 324 12.81 29.56 16.49
N ASN A 325 13.40 30.05 15.39
CA ASN A 325 13.20 31.40 14.89
C ASN A 325 11.79 31.62 14.34
N VAL A 326 11.19 30.60 13.71
CA VAL A 326 9.84 30.68 13.15
C VAL A 326 8.76 30.41 14.20
N LYS A 327 8.93 29.38 15.04
CA LYS A 327 7.90 28.89 15.96
C LYS A 327 8.49 28.30 17.23
N GLN A 328 8.81 29.17 18.19
CA GLN A 328 9.40 28.79 19.48
C GLN A 328 8.60 27.71 20.25
N VAL A 329 7.28 27.71 20.16
CA VAL A 329 6.43 26.69 20.83
C VAL A 329 6.69 25.30 20.25
N ALA A 330 6.85 25.19 18.92
CA ALA A 330 7.21 23.94 18.28
C ALA A 330 8.63 23.49 18.67
N HIS A 331 9.59 24.43 18.70
CA HIS A 331 10.96 24.15 19.13
C HIS A 331 11.03 23.58 20.56
N ARG A 332 10.35 24.22 21.53
CA ARG A 332 10.34 23.74 22.93
C ARG A 332 9.77 22.32 23.05
N TYR A 333 8.73 22.01 22.27
CA TYR A 333 8.16 20.66 22.22
C TYR A 333 9.16 19.64 21.65
N LEU A 334 9.83 19.98 20.55
CA LEU A 334 10.81 19.08 19.90
C LEU A 334 12.03 18.82 20.78
N GLU A 335 12.53 19.83 21.49
CA GLU A 335 13.63 19.66 22.46
C GLU A 335 13.23 18.81 23.66
N ALA A 336 11.96 18.87 24.10
CA ALA A 336 11.47 18.06 25.21
C ALA A 336 11.31 16.57 24.83
N GLU A 337 11.08 16.26 23.54
CA GLU A 337 10.91 14.88 23.08
C GLU A 337 12.26 14.20 22.82
N ASN A 338 12.35 12.90 23.10
CA ASN A 338 13.59 12.16 22.89
C ASN A 338 13.97 12.11 21.40
N LYS A 339 15.03 12.82 21.00
CA LYS A 339 15.53 12.95 19.62
C LYS A 339 15.77 11.60 18.92
N GLN A 340 16.08 10.53 19.66
CA GLN A 340 16.24 9.17 19.09
C GLN A 340 14.92 8.61 18.52
N LYS A 341 13.77 9.10 19.00
CA LYS A 341 12.42 8.67 18.60
C LYS A 341 11.87 9.42 17.38
N TRP A 342 12.56 10.43 16.86
CA TRP A 342 11.99 11.20 15.75
C TRP A 342 13.02 11.75 14.74
N THR A 343 14.32 11.51 14.92
CA THR A 343 15.37 12.02 14.01
C THR A 343 16.32 10.92 13.51
N LEU A 344 16.74 10.98 12.25
CA LEU A 344 17.79 10.09 11.70
C LEU A 344 19.19 10.43 12.22
N ALA A 345 19.44 11.68 12.61
CA ALA A 345 20.75 12.10 13.14
C ALA A 345 21.10 11.41 14.47
N HIS A 346 20.08 11.09 15.28
CA HIS A 346 20.23 10.57 16.64
C HIS A 346 19.71 9.13 16.83
N ASP A 347 19.13 8.48 15.81
CA ASP A 347 18.57 7.11 15.94
C ASP A 347 19.64 5.99 16.05
N GLY A 348 20.91 6.29 15.75
CA GLY A 348 21.99 5.29 15.71
C GLY A 348 21.93 4.35 14.50
N GLY A 349 21.17 4.71 13.47
CA GLY A 349 20.89 3.88 12.30
C GLY A 349 19.91 2.73 12.57
N ARG A 350 19.12 2.81 13.64
CA ARG A 350 18.14 1.77 14.01
C ARG A 350 16.95 1.73 13.05
N ARG A 351 16.63 2.84 12.39
CA ARG A 351 15.49 2.93 11.47
C ARG A 351 15.77 2.39 10.08
N TYR A 352 17.04 2.14 9.74
CA TYR A 352 17.43 1.86 8.36
C TYR A 352 16.88 2.92 7.38
N ARG A 353 16.80 4.17 7.85
CA ARG A 353 16.18 5.35 7.22
C ARG A 353 14.66 5.30 6.99
N ALA A 354 13.94 4.30 7.45
CA ALA A 354 12.49 4.34 7.42
C ALA A 354 11.98 5.41 8.41
N MET A 355 11.22 6.37 7.89
CA MET A 355 10.72 7.53 8.63
C MET A 355 9.19 7.66 8.60
N THR A 356 8.55 6.87 7.74
CA THR A 356 7.12 6.90 7.49
C THR A 356 6.56 5.49 7.45
N THR A 357 5.25 5.43 7.52
CA THR A 357 4.40 4.24 7.44
C THR A 357 4.12 3.79 6.00
N ASN A 358 4.82 4.34 4.99
CA ASN A 358 4.65 3.98 3.58
C ASN A 358 4.65 2.46 3.36
N LEU A 359 5.39 1.71 4.18
CA LEU A 359 5.41 0.25 4.15
C LEU A 359 4.07 -0.40 4.47
N SER A 360 3.42 0.04 5.54
CA SER A 360 2.10 -0.43 5.89
C SER A 360 1.05 0.12 4.94
N GLU A 361 1.18 1.37 4.47
CA GLU A 361 0.29 1.96 3.46
C GLU A 361 0.28 1.14 2.15
N CYS A 362 1.43 0.69 1.67
CA CYS A 362 1.50 -0.17 0.47
C CYS A 362 0.70 -1.47 0.63
N PHE A 363 0.75 -2.09 1.81
CA PHE A 363 -0.03 -3.31 2.07
C PHE A 363 -1.51 -3.01 2.35
N ASN A 364 -1.82 -1.81 2.86
CA ASN A 364 -3.20 -1.36 3.00
C ASN A 364 -3.93 -1.35 1.66
N GLU A 365 -3.28 -0.95 0.57
CA GLU A 365 -3.88 -0.99 -0.78
C GLU A 365 -4.13 -2.42 -1.25
N VAL A 366 -3.25 -3.37 -0.93
CA VAL A 366 -3.47 -4.81 -1.21
C VAL A 366 -4.72 -5.34 -0.50
N LEU A 367 -4.98 -4.85 0.72
CA LEU A 367 -6.15 -5.23 1.50
C LEU A 367 -7.41 -4.40 1.20
N LYS A 368 -7.37 -3.44 0.28
CA LYS A 368 -8.50 -2.53 0.02
C LYS A 368 -9.79 -3.26 -0.33
N GLY A 369 -9.71 -4.31 -1.15
CA GLY A 369 -10.84 -5.20 -1.46
C GLY A 369 -11.28 -6.06 -0.26
N ALA A 370 -10.32 -6.48 0.56
CA ALA A 370 -10.56 -7.30 1.75
C ALA A 370 -11.27 -6.53 2.88
N ARG A 371 -11.17 -5.19 2.91
CA ARG A 371 -11.80 -4.35 3.93
C ARG A 371 -13.32 -4.51 4.01
N SER A 372 -13.98 -4.91 2.93
CA SER A 372 -15.43 -5.14 2.90
C SER A 372 -15.84 -6.59 3.17
N LEU A 373 -14.91 -7.51 3.38
CA LEU A 373 -15.23 -8.92 3.57
C LEU A 373 -15.73 -9.22 5.00
N PRO A 374 -16.50 -10.30 5.19
CA PRO A 374 -16.76 -10.88 6.51
C PRO A 374 -15.45 -11.23 7.23
N ILE A 375 -15.45 -11.25 8.57
CA ILE A 375 -14.20 -11.30 9.35
C ILE A 375 -13.41 -12.58 9.09
N THR A 376 -14.06 -13.73 9.06
CA THR A 376 -13.41 -15.02 8.78
C THR A 376 -12.89 -15.09 7.35
N THR A 377 -13.66 -14.58 6.39
CA THR A 377 -13.24 -14.46 4.99
C THR A 377 -11.99 -13.57 4.86
N MET A 378 -11.89 -12.50 5.64
CA MET A 378 -10.71 -11.64 5.65
C MET A 378 -9.48 -12.36 6.23
N VAL A 379 -9.61 -13.08 7.34
CA VAL A 379 -8.50 -13.90 7.88
C VAL A 379 -8.07 -14.93 6.84
N ARG A 380 -9.02 -15.62 6.21
CA ARG A 380 -8.77 -16.58 5.12
C ARG A 380 -8.07 -15.92 3.93
N PHE A 381 -8.51 -14.74 3.52
CA PHE A 381 -7.86 -13.96 2.46
C PHE A 381 -6.41 -13.64 2.81
N THR A 382 -6.12 -13.20 4.05
CA THR A 382 -4.73 -12.92 4.46
C THR A 382 -3.87 -14.18 4.42
N PHE A 383 -4.39 -15.34 4.82
CA PHE A 383 -3.65 -16.61 4.76
C PHE A 383 -3.21 -16.94 3.33
N PHE A 384 -4.15 -17.00 2.39
CA PHE A 384 -3.82 -17.35 1.01
C PHE A 384 -2.99 -16.29 0.30
N LYS A 385 -3.28 -15.00 0.52
CA LYS A 385 -2.55 -13.90 -0.11
C LYS A 385 -1.08 -13.85 0.37
N VAL A 386 -0.85 -14.05 1.66
CA VAL A 386 0.50 -14.09 2.22
C VAL A 386 1.23 -15.35 1.78
N ASN A 387 0.57 -16.52 1.73
CA ASN A 387 1.17 -17.74 1.19
C ASN A 387 1.66 -17.56 -0.26
N SER A 388 0.80 -17.06 -1.16
CA SER A 388 1.19 -16.80 -2.56
C SER A 388 2.35 -15.79 -2.65
N TYR A 389 2.39 -14.80 -1.76
CA TYR A 389 3.51 -13.87 -1.68
C TYR A 389 4.82 -14.57 -1.30
N PHE A 390 4.79 -15.39 -0.26
CA PHE A 390 5.97 -16.13 0.22
C PHE A 390 6.49 -17.07 -0.85
N ASP A 391 5.62 -17.79 -1.54
CA ASP A 391 6.01 -18.70 -2.61
C ASP A 391 6.71 -17.97 -3.76
N ALA A 392 6.10 -16.90 -4.27
CA ALA A 392 6.70 -16.10 -5.34
C ALA A 392 8.06 -15.52 -4.95
N ARG A 393 8.22 -15.03 -3.70
CA ARG A 393 9.50 -14.49 -3.23
C ARG A 393 10.55 -15.56 -2.97
N ARG A 394 10.15 -16.73 -2.46
CA ARG A 394 11.05 -17.86 -2.26
C ARG A 394 11.64 -18.32 -3.59
N ASN A 395 10.80 -18.55 -4.61
CA ASN A 395 11.26 -18.95 -5.94
C ASN A 395 12.18 -17.91 -6.58
N LEU A 396 11.78 -16.63 -6.57
CA LEU A 396 12.64 -15.55 -7.06
C LEU A 396 14.00 -15.51 -6.37
N THR A 397 14.04 -15.74 -5.06
CA THR A 397 15.29 -15.67 -4.30
C THR A 397 16.14 -16.92 -4.48
N LEU A 398 15.53 -18.09 -4.72
CA LEU A 398 16.24 -19.30 -5.11
C LEU A 398 16.97 -19.11 -6.45
N ASP A 399 16.29 -18.57 -7.46
CA ASP A 399 16.91 -18.26 -8.76
C ASP A 399 18.14 -17.36 -8.60
N GLN A 400 18.07 -16.38 -7.69
CA GLN A 400 19.18 -15.48 -7.38
C GLN A 400 20.36 -16.22 -6.70
N LEU A 401 20.08 -17.14 -5.78
CA LEU A 401 21.11 -17.96 -5.13
C LEU A 401 21.79 -18.89 -6.13
N GLU A 402 21.02 -19.54 -7.01
CA GLU A 402 21.54 -20.41 -8.07
C GLU A 402 22.40 -19.65 -9.08
N ALA A 403 22.05 -18.39 -9.36
CA ALA A 403 22.86 -17.47 -10.16
C ALA A 403 24.12 -16.95 -9.42
N GLY A 404 24.37 -17.39 -8.18
CA GLY A 404 25.54 -16.99 -7.39
C GLY A 404 25.49 -15.55 -6.88
N GLN A 405 24.31 -14.92 -6.82
CA GLN A 405 24.17 -13.55 -6.34
C GLN A 405 24.34 -13.49 -4.81
N GLU A 406 25.30 -12.71 -4.35
CA GLU A 406 25.57 -12.56 -2.91
C GLU A 406 24.65 -11.51 -2.26
N TRP A 407 24.45 -10.36 -2.94
CA TRP A 407 23.75 -9.20 -2.40
C TRP A 407 22.46 -8.90 -3.14
N CYS A 408 21.42 -8.52 -2.40
CA CYS A 408 20.16 -8.08 -2.98
C CYS A 408 20.35 -6.82 -3.83
N LYS A 409 19.52 -6.70 -4.88
CA LYS A 409 19.53 -5.58 -5.83
C LYS A 409 19.54 -4.21 -5.15
N TYR A 410 18.71 -4.00 -4.12
CA TYR A 410 18.67 -2.74 -3.38
C TYR A 410 20.05 -2.31 -2.84
N ALA A 411 20.81 -3.26 -2.28
CA ALA A 411 22.11 -2.97 -1.72
C ALA A 411 23.14 -2.68 -2.82
N MET A 412 23.10 -3.44 -3.92
CA MET A 412 24.00 -3.24 -5.06
C MET A 412 23.73 -1.92 -5.79
N ASP A 413 22.47 -1.60 -6.09
CA ASP A 413 22.09 -0.31 -6.70
C ASP A 413 22.58 0.87 -5.86
N LYS A 414 22.51 0.76 -4.53
CA LYS A 414 23.02 1.81 -3.62
C LYS A 414 24.54 1.84 -3.56
N PHE A 415 25.17 0.68 -3.54
CA PHE A 415 26.63 0.52 -3.53
C PHE A 415 27.25 1.11 -4.79
N GLU A 416 26.72 0.78 -5.97
CA GLU A 416 27.19 1.28 -7.28
C GLU A 416 27.04 2.81 -7.39
N LYS A 417 25.90 3.36 -6.95
CA LYS A 417 25.71 4.82 -6.85
C LYS A 417 26.74 5.48 -5.95
N ASN A 418 27.11 4.84 -4.83
CA ASN A 418 28.14 5.35 -3.94
C ASN A 418 29.55 5.16 -4.52
N GLN A 419 29.79 4.10 -5.28
CA GLN A 419 31.05 3.82 -5.96
C GLN A 419 31.33 4.85 -7.05
N ALA A 420 30.31 5.24 -7.84
CA ALA A 420 30.42 6.31 -8.81
C ALA A 420 30.89 7.63 -8.16
N LYS A 421 30.31 7.98 -7.00
CA LYS A 421 30.68 9.18 -6.22
C LYS A 421 32.05 9.10 -5.55
N ALA A 422 32.61 7.90 -5.37
CA ALA A 422 33.85 7.70 -4.64
C ALA A 422 35.11 8.08 -5.46
N LYS A 423 34.99 8.12 -6.80
CA LYS A 423 36.12 8.30 -7.72
C LYS A 423 36.87 9.61 -7.51
N ASP A 424 36.16 10.66 -7.14
CA ASP A 424 36.70 12.02 -7.05
C ASP A 424 37.16 12.39 -5.62
N HIS A 425 37.08 11.46 -4.68
CA HIS A 425 37.43 11.70 -3.29
C HIS A 425 38.95 11.58 -3.05
N MET A 426 39.51 12.50 -2.28
CA MET A 426 40.88 12.39 -1.80
C MET A 426 40.92 11.71 -0.44
N VAL A 427 41.78 10.71 -0.30
CA VAL A 427 41.89 9.91 0.94
C VAL A 427 43.27 10.11 1.59
N THR A 428 43.29 10.44 2.88
CA THR A 428 44.50 10.53 3.70
C THR A 428 44.39 9.56 4.86
N ARG A 429 45.37 8.66 5.02
CA ARG A 429 45.42 7.73 6.16
C ARG A 429 46.02 8.44 7.37
N MET A 430 45.26 8.48 8.46
CA MET A 430 45.67 9.10 9.72
C MET A 430 46.41 8.10 10.61
N CYS A 431 45.90 6.86 10.70
CA CYS A 431 46.52 5.78 11.47
C CYS A 431 46.17 4.42 10.87
N ALA A 432 47.18 3.62 10.50
CA ALA A 432 46.98 2.30 9.93
C ALA A 432 46.43 1.30 10.97
N GLN A 433 47.00 1.29 12.18
CA GLN A 433 46.64 0.38 13.26
C GLN A 433 45.19 0.59 13.74
N ALA A 434 44.75 1.84 13.82
CA ALA A 434 43.37 2.17 14.17
C ALA A 434 42.40 2.07 12.98
N ARG A 435 42.90 1.83 11.75
CA ARG A 435 42.13 1.92 10.49
C ARG A 435 41.35 3.25 10.37
N LEU A 436 42.06 4.34 10.65
CA LEU A 436 41.51 5.69 10.69
C LEU A 436 41.96 6.54 9.49
N TYR A 437 40.99 7.19 8.84
CA TYR A 437 41.19 7.91 7.59
C TYR A 437 40.43 9.24 7.60
N GLN A 438 40.97 10.19 6.84
CA GLN A 438 40.32 11.41 6.42
C GLN A 438 39.98 11.28 4.94
N VAL A 439 38.79 11.72 4.54
CA VAL A 439 38.34 11.75 3.15
C VAL A 439 37.79 13.13 2.83
N ASP A 440 38.38 13.79 1.84
CA ASP A 440 37.99 15.11 1.37
C ASP A 440 37.22 14.96 0.06
N THR A 441 35.99 15.49 0.05
CA THR A 441 35.12 15.47 -1.13
C THR A 441 35.43 16.65 -2.05
N PRO A 442 35.38 16.50 -3.38
CA PRO A 442 35.55 17.63 -4.29
C PRO A 442 34.45 18.67 -4.09
N GLY A 443 34.71 19.92 -4.47
CA GLY A 443 33.65 20.93 -4.59
C GLY A 443 32.76 20.60 -5.78
N ASN A 444 31.44 20.73 -5.64
CA ASN A 444 30.54 20.68 -6.79
C ASN A 444 30.32 22.11 -7.31
N PRO A 445 30.81 22.47 -8.50
CA PRO A 445 30.64 23.81 -9.07
C PRO A 445 29.18 24.17 -9.34
N LEU A 446 28.30 23.17 -9.42
CA LEU A 446 26.88 23.32 -9.77
C LEU A 446 25.95 23.40 -8.55
N SER A 447 26.47 23.38 -7.32
CA SER A 447 25.63 23.53 -6.13
C SER A 447 26.14 24.64 -5.22
N ASN A 448 25.25 25.54 -4.81
CA ASN A 448 25.56 26.59 -3.83
C ASN A 448 25.72 25.97 -2.44
N GLY A 449 26.92 25.45 -2.15
CA GLY A 449 27.31 24.94 -0.82
C GLY A 449 27.46 23.41 -0.69
N GLY A 450 27.38 22.65 -1.79
CA GLY A 450 27.64 21.20 -1.81
C GLY A 450 29.08 20.86 -2.21
N GLY A 451 29.81 20.14 -1.34
CA GLY A 451 31.18 19.66 -1.59
C GLY A 451 32.21 20.29 -0.65
N GLN A 452 33.50 19.98 -0.85
CA GLN A 452 34.61 20.41 0.03
C GLN A 452 34.40 20.08 1.52
N HIS A 453 33.85 18.91 1.82
CA HIS A 453 33.72 18.43 3.18
C HIS A 453 34.82 17.43 3.52
N THR A 454 35.40 17.62 4.70
CA THR A 454 36.31 16.66 5.31
C THR A 454 35.52 15.68 6.18
N HIS A 455 35.66 14.39 5.87
CA HIS A 455 35.01 13.30 6.58
C HIS A 455 36.03 12.41 7.29
N LYS A 456 35.83 12.20 8.59
CA LYS A 456 36.55 11.17 9.35
C LYS A 456 35.86 9.82 9.13
N VAL A 457 36.65 8.80 8.78
CA VAL A 457 36.20 7.42 8.60
C VAL A 457 37.02 6.51 9.50
N ASP A 458 36.33 5.70 10.29
CA ASP A 458 36.88 4.63 11.11
C ASP A 458 36.34 3.30 10.57
N LEU A 459 37.18 2.56 9.85
CA LEU A 459 36.79 1.26 9.29
C LEU A 459 36.64 0.19 10.36
N ARG A 460 37.35 0.29 11.49
CA ARG A 460 37.27 -0.68 12.58
C ARG A 460 35.98 -0.51 13.35
N GLY A 461 35.64 0.72 13.71
CA GLY A 461 34.37 1.07 14.38
C GLY A 461 33.16 1.06 13.46
N LYS A 462 33.35 0.82 12.16
CA LYS A 462 32.32 0.90 11.11
C LYS A 462 31.57 2.25 11.11
N THR A 463 32.30 3.36 11.23
CA THR A 463 31.70 4.70 11.29
C THR A 463 32.29 5.67 10.26
N CYS A 464 31.44 6.58 9.79
CA CYS A 464 31.83 7.76 9.02
C CYS A 464 31.07 8.98 9.52
N THR A 465 31.71 10.16 9.56
CA THR A 465 31.04 11.41 9.96
C THR A 465 29.93 11.85 9.02
N CYS A 466 29.87 11.31 7.79
CA CYS A 466 28.73 11.52 6.89
C CYS A 466 27.44 10.83 7.36
N ARG A 467 27.54 9.87 8.31
CA ARG A 467 26.47 9.03 8.88
C ARG A 467 25.71 8.14 7.90
N LYS A 468 25.91 8.27 6.58
CA LYS A 468 25.26 7.42 5.57
C LYS A 468 25.58 5.94 5.77
N TRP A 469 26.83 5.59 6.08
CA TRP A 469 27.20 4.18 6.31
C TRP A 469 26.44 3.60 7.51
N GLN A 470 26.31 4.34 8.60
CA GLN A 470 25.60 3.90 9.80
C GLN A 470 24.09 3.81 9.58
N ALA A 471 23.52 4.71 8.75
CA ALA A 471 22.09 4.76 8.48
C ALA A 471 21.64 3.68 7.49
N PHE A 472 22.40 3.44 6.42
CA PHE A 472 22.06 2.42 5.42
C PHE A 472 22.64 1.06 5.75
N LYS A 473 23.70 0.99 6.56
CA LYS A 473 24.54 -0.20 6.73
C LYS A 473 25.15 -0.73 5.41
N ILE A 474 25.23 0.16 4.41
CA ILE A 474 25.89 -0.04 3.13
C ILE A 474 27.03 1.00 3.07
N PRO A 475 28.24 0.63 2.61
CA PRO A 475 29.38 1.52 2.53
C PRO A 475 29.04 2.82 1.80
N CYS A 476 29.32 3.95 2.45
CA CYS A 476 29.21 5.26 1.80
C CYS A 476 30.38 5.47 0.82
N SER A 477 30.26 6.45 -0.07
CA SER A 477 31.30 6.80 -1.06
C SER A 477 32.68 7.07 -0.43
N HIS A 478 32.75 7.57 0.80
CA HIS A 478 34.03 7.76 1.52
C HIS A 478 34.70 6.43 1.90
N VAL A 479 33.91 5.45 2.36
CA VAL A 479 34.42 4.11 2.70
C VAL A 479 34.90 3.40 1.45
N ILE A 480 34.13 3.50 0.36
CA ILE A 480 34.50 2.92 -0.94
C ILE A 480 35.78 3.55 -1.48
N ALA A 481 35.96 4.86 -1.37
CA ALA A 481 37.19 5.55 -1.79
C ALA A 481 38.43 5.05 -1.02
N ILE A 482 38.32 4.85 0.29
CA ILE A 482 39.40 4.26 1.11
C ILE A 482 39.72 2.84 0.63
N CYS A 483 38.68 2.03 0.41
CA CYS A 483 38.84 0.66 -0.06
C CYS A 483 39.52 0.61 -1.43
N ALA A 484 39.13 1.47 -2.36
CA ALA A 484 39.77 1.59 -3.67
C ALA A 484 41.25 1.97 -3.56
N LYS A 485 41.59 3.00 -2.75
CA LYS A 485 42.98 3.45 -2.57
C LYS A 485 43.89 2.38 -1.95
N TYR A 486 43.37 1.62 -0.98
CA TYR A 486 44.15 0.63 -0.22
C TYR A 486 43.87 -0.82 -0.65
N LYS A 487 43.21 -1.02 -1.79
CA LYS A 487 42.89 -2.34 -2.38
C LYS A 487 42.18 -3.29 -1.40
N HIS A 488 41.25 -2.75 -0.63
CA HIS A 488 40.32 -3.55 0.15
C HIS A 488 39.07 -3.82 -0.68
N ASP A 489 38.47 -5.01 -0.53
CA ASP A 489 37.11 -5.21 -1.01
C ASP A 489 36.15 -4.31 -0.20
N ALA A 490 35.35 -3.50 -0.89
CA ALA A 490 34.38 -2.65 -0.23
C ALA A 490 33.08 -3.40 0.10
N GLN A 491 32.74 -4.49 -0.61
CA GLN A 491 31.51 -5.23 -0.40
C GLN A 491 31.48 -5.94 0.95
N GLN A 492 32.64 -6.36 1.49
CA GLN A 492 32.77 -6.89 2.87
C GLN A 492 32.19 -5.98 3.98
N PHE A 493 31.97 -4.69 3.68
CA PHE A 493 31.42 -3.71 4.61
C PHE A 493 29.91 -3.47 4.44
N ILE A 494 29.26 -4.17 3.50
CA ILE A 494 27.80 -4.29 3.41
C ILE A 494 27.32 -5.16 4.57
N ASP A 495 26.26 -4.72 5.24
CA ASP A 495 25.67 -5.50 6.32
C ASP A 495 25.04 -6.78 5.78
N PRO A 496 25.33 -7.94 6.39
CA PRO A 496 24.74 -9.22 5.98
C PRO A 496 23.22 -9.21 5.91
N CYS A 497 22.51 -8.27 6.58
CA CYS A 497 21.07 -8.10 6.46
C CYS A 497 20.56 -7.89 5.01
N TYR A 498 21.44 -7.52 4.09
CA TYR A 498 21.13 -7.32 2.66
C TYR A 498 21.49 -8.51 1.76
N SER A 499 21.95 -9.63 2.32
CA SER A 499 22.33 -10.78 1.48
C SER A 499 21.11 -11.49 0.90
N VAL A 500 21.28 -12.05 -0.30
CA VAL A 500 20.26 -12.91 -0.93
C VAL A 500 19.97 -14.12 -0.05
N THR A 501 20.98 -14.67 0.63
CA THR A 501 20.79 -15.77 1.60
C THR A 501 19.81 -15.41 2.72
N ARG A 502 19.95 -14.23 3.34
CA ARG A 502 18.99 -13.81 4.38
C ARG A 502 17.61 -13.52 3.81
N ARG A 503 17.54 -12.98 2.59
CA ARG A 503 16.28 -12.83 1.88
C ARG A 503 15.58 -14.19 1.72
N TYR A 504 16.31 -15.22 1.31
CA TYR A 504 15.77 -16.57 1.12
C TYR A 504 15.22 -17.13 2.43
N HIS A 505 16.01 -17.10 3.51
CA HIS A 505 15.54 -17.56 4.82
C HIS A 505 14.34 -16.78 5.38
N SER A 506 14.07 -15.56 4.89
CA SER A 506 12.86 -14.83 5.25
C SER A 506 11.58 -15.45 4.66
N TYR A 507 11.69 -16.17 3.54
CA TYR A 507 10.58 -16.80 2.82
C TYR A 507 10.70 -18.33 2.69
N GLU A 508 11.78 -18.91 3.21
CA GLU A 508 12.01 -20.36 3.30
C GLU A 508 10.89 -21.09 4.04
N PRO A 509 10.36 -20.59 5.18
CA PRO A 509 9.24 -21.24 5.85
C PRO A 509 8.00 -21.38 4.94
N VAL A 510 7.36 -22.55 5.00
CA VAL A 510 6.27 -22.94 4.11
C VAL A 510 4.94 -22.97 4.86
N PHE A 511 3.92 -22.32 4.29
CA PHE A 511 2.55 -22.43 4.79
C PHE A 511 2.00 -23.83 4.52
N GLN A 512 1.56 -24.51 5.58
CA GLN A 512 0.96 -25.83 5.45
C GLN A 512 -0.47 -25.73 4.90
N PRO A 513 -0.90 -26.67 4.04
CA PRO A 513 -2.28 -26.69 3.55
C PRO A 513 -3.25 -26.93 4.70
N LEU A 514 -4.39 -26.23 4.67
CA LEU A 514 -5.46 -26.46 5.63
C LEU A 514 -6.18 -27.77 5.30
N LYS A 515 -6.56 -28.53 6.33
CA LYS A 515 -7.46 -29.67 6.18
C LYS A 515 -8.82 -29.22 5.63
N ASP A 516 -9.60 -30.19 5.14
CA ASP A 516 -11.01 -29.95 4.82
C ASP A 516 -11.76 -29.43 6.05
N ARG A 517 -12.79 -28.59 5.84
CA ARG A 517 -13.58 -27.97 6.91
C ARG A 517 -14.18 -29.01 7.86
N LEU A 518 -14.57 -30.17 7.36
CA LEU A 518 -15.16 -31.25 8.18
C LEU A 518 -14.13 -31.93 9.11
N ALA A 519 -12.84 -31.71 8.87
CA ALA A 519 -11.73 -32.27 9.65
C ALA A 519 -11.02 -31.23 10.54
N TRP A 520 -11.57 -30.02 10.66
CA TRP A 520 -11.02 -29.01 11.56
C TRP A 520 -11.24 -29.39 13.03
N PRO A 521 -10.28 -29.08 13.91
CA PRO A 521 -10.42 -29.37 15.33
C PRO A 521 -11.48 -28.49 15.98
N GLU A 522 -11.94 -28.93 17.15
CA GLU A 522 -12.78 -28.11 18.03
C GLU A 522 -12.00 -26.88 18.53
N PRO A 523 -12.60 -25.68 18.48
CA PRO A 523 -11.93 -24.46 18.92
C PRO A 523 -11.88 -24.33 20.45
N GLU A 524 -10.89 -23.57 20.94
CA GLU A 524 -10.76 -23.23 22.38
C GLU A 524 -11.99 -22.46 22.91
N GLU A 525 -12.56 -21.56 22.10
CA GLU A 525 -13.82 -20.88 22.39
C GLU A 525 -14.98 -21.71 21.85
N THR A 526 -15.69 -22.38 22.75
CA THR A 526 -16.83 -23.26 22.42
C THR A 526 -18.17 -22.53 22.37
N ARG A 527 -18.22 -21.27 22.84
CA ARG A 527 -19.43 -20.45 22.76
C ARG A 527 -19.58 -19.88 21.35
N VAL A 528 -20.83 -19.62 20.96
CA VAL A 528 -21.11 -18.94 19.70
C VAL A 528 -20.66 -17.49 19.81
N VAL A 529 -19.64 -17.13 19.02
CA VAL A 529 -19.10 -15.77 18.98
C VAL A 529 -20.01 -14.89 18.13
N MET A 530 -20.50 -13.82 18.75
CA MET A 530 -21.42 -12.87 18.16
C MET A 530 -20.74 -11.51 17.94
N PRO A 531 -21.07 -10.79 16.86
CA PRO A 531 -20.60 -9.43 16.70
C PRO A 531 -21.17 -8.49 17.77
N ASN A 532 -20.46 -7.41 18.08
CA ASN A 532 -20.97 -6.35 18.95
C ASN A 532 -22.03 -5.51 18.21
N PRO A 533 -23.33 -5.53 18.59
CA PRO A 533 -24.37 -4.82 17.87
C PRO A 533 -24.20 -3.29 17.88
N ARG A 534 -23.46 -2.76 18.86
CA ARG A 534 -23.17 -1.32 18.96
C ARG A 534 -22.26 -0.83 17.84
N LEU A 535 -21.58 -1.74 17.13
CA LEU A 535 -20.69 -1.43 16.02
C LEU A 535 -21.37 -1.53 14.66
N ILE A 536 -22.67 -1.82 14.60
CA ILE A 536 -23.40 -1.80 13.33
C ILE A 536 -23.30 -0.40 12.73
N ARG A 537 -22.92 -0.32 11.45
CA ARG A 537 -22.82 0.96 10.76
C ARG A 537 -24.19 1.62 10.64
N ASN A 538 -24.28 2.88 11.11
CA ASN A 538 -25.46 3.71 10.92
C ASN A 538 -25.70 4.03 9.44
N LYS A 539 -26.96 4.29 9.07
CA LYS A 539 -27.33 4.74 7.73
C LYS A 539 -26.71 6.12 7.45
N GLY A 540 -25.82 6.22 6.47
CA GLY A 540 -25.15 7.47 6.08
C GLY A 540 -23.81 7.26 5.36
N ARG A 541 -23.21 8.34 4.82
CA ARG A 541 -21.89 8.31 4.16
C ARG A 541 -20.82 7.82 5.15
N PRO A 542 -20.04 6.77 4.84
CA PRO A 542 -18.80 6.50 5.55
C PRO A 542 -17.89 7.71 5.37
N LYS A 543 -17.44 8.34 6.46
CA LYS A 543 -16.40 9.36 6.35
C LYS A 543 -15.15 8.66 5.82
N SER A 544 -14.78 8.95 4.57
CA SER A 544 -13.41 8.73 4.11
C SER A 544 -12.57 9.76 4.83
N THR A 545 -11.58 9.31 5.58
CA THR A 545 -10.42 10.13 5.91
C THR A 545 -9.43 10.07 4.77
#